data_AF-A0A366R5V0-F1
#
_entry.id   AF-A0A366R5V0-F1
#
_cell.length_a   1.000
_cell.length_b   1.000
_cell.length_c   1.000
_cell.angle_alpha   90.00
_cell.angle_beta   90.00
_cell.angle_gamma   90.00
#
_symmetry.space_group_name_H-M   'P 1'
#
loop_
_entity.id
_entity.type
_entity.pdbx_description
1 polymer ?
#
loop_
_entity_poly.entity_id
_entity_poly.type
_entity_poly.pdbx_seq_one_letter_code
_entity_poly.pdbx_strand_id
1 'polypeptide(L)'
;MSLTAKTLAGKIAVVTGASSGNGRAIALALAKASSKVVCSDLQPEARQEGYEKDLAIPTHELIKKLGGESIFQRCDVSNSSQIQELVSKASHAFGRLDIMVNNAGIFIGLKSILEETDQDFDRTMSINTRGTYFGCKYAIKQFLLQSEPATDSSGDAQSHPAVGKIINIASMGGLIGLAREPSYCASKGAVVNLTRQLAVDFGPSRINVNALCPGFLATAMVRPFIEDKALNKSLHDATPWPRLGSAKDVSDAVLFLASSQSDWVTGSIMTVDGGFTSNFCVRSTRIPFEGAADSFLYKGVGWSSVIVEERDNSVVYKDNEGVVKPLENILVEDGVNFTPERVWTVEGDYGIDYNIQLAKRAWNAGLQLGLNLHFSHTLTNPEQQDIPSGWPTDTDG
;
A
#
# COMPACT_ATOMS: atom_id res chain seq x y z
N MET A 1 -9.34 -23.56 0.47
CA MET A 1 -10.20 -24.05 -0.63
C MET A 1 -9.39 -24.02 -1.92
N SER A 2 -9.52 -25.04 -2.79
CA SER A 2 -8.86 -25.02 -4.11
C SER A 2 -9.75 -24.26 -5.08
N LEU A 3 -9.26 -23.16 -5.65
CA LEU A 3 -9.88 -22.51 -6.81
C LEU A 3 -9.79 -23.50 -7.99
N THR A 4 -10.88 -24.19 -8.29
CA THR A 4 -10.95 -25.15 -9.39
C THR A 4 -10.84 -24.45 -10.75
N ALA A 5 -10.46 -25.16 -11.80
CA ALA A 5 -10.18 -24.59 -13.13
C ALA A 5 -11.38 -23.93 -13.86
N LYS A 6 -12.54 -23.81 -13.22
CA LYS A 6 -13.79 -23.28 -13.79
C LYS A 6 -14.51 -22.26 -12.90
N THR A 7 -13.84 -21.68 -11.90
CA THR A 7 -14.48 -20.72 -10.97
C THR A 7 -15.06 -19.46 -11.61
N LEU A 8 -14.62 -19.10 -12.83
CA LEU A 8 -15.10 -17.93 -13.59
C LEU A 8 -15.68 -18.33 -14.96
N ALA A 9 -16.17 -19.57 -15.10
CA ALA A 9 -16.75 -20.06 -16.34
C ALA A 9 -17.86 -19.14 -16.87
N GLY A 10 -17.70 -18.68 -18.12
CA GLY A 10 -18.65 -17.79 -18.79
C GLY A 10 -18.59 -16.31 -18.36
N LYS A 11 -17.75 -15.95 -17.38
CA LYS A 11 -17.52 -14.54 -17.00
C LYS A 11 -16.60 -13.84 -18.00
N ILE A 12 -16.87 -12.57 -18.28
CA ILE A 12 -16.06 -11.77 -19.21
C ILE A 12 -15.28 -10.70 -18.47
N ALA A 13 -13.96 -10.69 -18.68
CA ALA A 13 -13.04 -9.79 -18.00
C ALA A 13 -12.33 -8.84 -18.99
N VAL A 14 -12.21 -7.57 -18.62
CA VAL A 14 -11.28 -6.60 -19.23
C VAL A 14 -10.11 -6.40 -18.28
N VAL A 15 -8.87 -6.45 -18.81
CA VAL A 15 -7.64 -6.16 -18.07
C VAL A 15 -6.87 -5.08 -18.81
N THR A 16 -6.60 -3.95 -18.15
CA THR A 16 -5.75 -2.87 -18.69
C THR A 16 -4.29 -3.07 -18.32
N GLY A 17 -3.34 -2.70 -19.18
CA GLY A 17 -1.92 -2.99 -18.99
C GLY A 17 -1.60 -4.50 -19.08
N ALA A 18 -2.34 -5.23 -19.92
CA ALA A 18 -2.34 -6.71 -19.94
C ALA A 18 -1.20 -7.34 -20.74
N SER A 19 -0.36 -6.57 -21.43
CA SER A 19 0.66 -7.16 -22.31
C SER A 19 1.89 -7.68 -21.55
N SER A 20 2.14 -7.22 -20.32
CA SER A 20 3.28 -7.66 -19.49
C SER A 20 3.00 -7.62 -17.98
N GLY A 21 3.92 -8.18 -17.19
CA GLY A 21 3.96 -8.12 -15.74
C GLY A 21 2.68 -8.62 -15.05
N ASN A 22 2.20 -7.84 -14.08
CA ASN A 22 0.98 -8.15 -13.33
C ASN A 22 -0.23 -8.33 -14.22
N GLY A 23 -0.46 -7.42 -15.19
CA GLY A 23 -1.62 -7.49 -16.07
C GLY A 23 -1.63 -8.75 -16.93
N ARG A 24 -0.47 -9.18 -17.42
CA ARG A 24 -0.30 -10.45 -18.14
C ARG A 24 -0.60 -11.66 -17.25
N ALA A 25 -0.06 -11.69 -16.02
CA ALA A 25 -0.33 -12.77 -15.07
C ALA A 25 -1.82 -12.83 -14.69
N ILE A 26 -2.46 -11.67 -14.45
CA ILE A 26 -3.89 -11.56 -14.15
C ILE A 26 -4.74 -12.08 -15.32
N ALA A 27 -4.45 -11.64 -16.55
CA ALA A 27 -5.18 -12.09 -17.74
C ALA A 27 -5.06 -13.61 -17.95
N LEU A 28 -3.87 -14.18 -17.78
CA LEU A 28 -3.63 -15.63 -17.85
C LEU A 28 -4.36 -16.40 -16.73
N ALA A 29 -4.37 -15.85 -15.51
CA ALA A 29 -5.06 -16.46 -14.38
C ALA A 29 -6.59 -16.49 -14.58
N LEU A 30 -7.18 -15.36 -15.01
CA LEU A 30 -8.60 -15.24 -15.34
C LEU A 30 -9.01 -16.22 -16.46
N ALA A 31 -8.22 -16.30 -17.54
CA ALA A 31 -8.45 -17.25 -18.62
C ALA A 31 -8.36 -18.71 -18.15
N LYS A 32 -7.37 -19.04 -17.31
CA LYS A 32 -7.22 -20.36 -16.69
C LYS A 32 -8.40 -20.74 -15.76
N ALA A 33 -9.09 -19.75 -15.19
CA ALA A 33 -10.33 -19.93 -14.44
C ALA A 33 -11.60 -20.03 -15.34
N SER A 34 -11.43 -20.14 -16.66
CA SER A 34 -12.48 -20.20 -17.70
C SER A 34 -13.22 -18.89 -17.98
N SER A 35 -12.61 -17.73 -17.69
CA SER A 35 -13.13 -16.41 -18.12
C SER A 35 -12.71 -16.09 -19.57
N LYS A 36 -13.56 -15.37 -20.31
CA LYS A 36 -13.20 -14.76 -21.60
C LYS A 36 -12.52 -13.41 -21.35
N VAL A 37 -11.33 -13.18 -21.92
CA VAL A 37 -10.49 -12.04 -21.53
C VAL A 37 -10.26 -11.04 -22.68
N VAL A 38 -10.59 -9.78 -22.47
CA VAL A 38 -10.14 -8.66 -23.30
C VAL A 38 -8.85 -8.12 -22.71
N CYS A 39 -7.73 -8.44 -23.36
CA CYS A 39 -6.42 -7.88 -23.03
C CYS A 39 -6.30 -6.49 -23.64
N SER A 40 -5.99 -5.47 -22.82
CA SER A 40 -5.81 -4.11 -23.31
C SER A 40 -4.53 -3.47 -22.82
N ASP A 41 -3.84 -2.77 -23.72
CA ASP A 41 -2.59 -2.06 -23.47
C ASP A 41 -2.33 -1.08 -24.66
N LEU A 42 -1.21 -0.35 -24.64
CA LEU A 42 -0.80 0.49 -25.77
C LEU A 42 -0.31 -0.32 -26.98
N GLN A 43 0.20 -1.52 -26.75
CA GLN A 43 0.75 -2.47 -27.73
C GLN A 43 0.47 -3.93 -27.29
N PRO A 44 0.29 -4.89 -28.21
CA PRO A 44 0.03 -6.29 -27.83
C PRO A 44 1.26 -7.06 -27.32
N GLU A 45 2.48 -6.63 -27.67
CA GLU A 45 3.73 -7.29 -27.29
C GLU A 45 4.12 -7.02 -25.84
N ALA A 46 4.67 -8.03 -25.17
CA ALA A 46 5.23 -7.89 -23.84
C ALA A 46 6.49 -7.01 -23.84
N ARG A 47 6.74 -6.31 -22.73
CA ARG A 47 7.95 -5.50 -22.53
C ARG A 47 9.17 -6.41 -22.42
N GLN A 48 10.23 -6.09 -23.17
CA GLN A 48 11.47 -6.89 -23.25
C GLN A 48 12.15 -7.03 -21.89
N GLU A 49 11.94 -6.07 -20.99
CA GLU A 49 12.54 -5.99 -19.66
C GLU A 49 11.78 -6.84 -18.61
N GLY A 50 10.72 -7.55 -19.02
CA GLY A 50 9.91 -8.41 -18.17
C GLY A 50 10.66 -9.63 -17.58
N TYR A 51 10.01 -10.30 -16.63
CA TYR A 51 10.47 -11.56 -16.02
C TYR A 51 9.73 -12.79 -16.58
N GLU A 52 8.83 -12.58 -17.54
CA GLU A 52 8.03 -13.64 -18.17
C GLU A 52 8.88 -14.54 -19.06
N LYS A 53 8.56 -15.84 -19.11
CA LYS A 53 9.35 -16.83 -19.86
C LYS A 53 9.07 -16.85 -21.37
N ASP A 54 8.01 -16.17 -21.79
CA ASP A 54 7.38 -16.30 -23.11
C ASP A 54 7.01 -14.94 -23.72
N LEU A 55 7.89 -13.94 -23.50
CA LEU A 55 7.76 -12.56 -23.99
C LEU A 55 7.47 -12.44 -25.51
N ALA A 56 7.93 -13.41 -26.30
CA ALA A 56 7.72 -13.46 -27.75
C ALA A 56 6.25 -13.71 -28.18
N ILE A 57 5.36 -14.12 -27.27
CA ILE A 57 3.94 -14.37 -27.57
C ILE A 57 3.09 -13.30 -26.85
N PRO A 58 2.28 -12.51 -27.56
CA PRO A 58 1.29 -11.61 -26.96
C PRO A 58 0.34 -12.34 -26.00
N THR A 59 -0.05 -11.70 -24.89
CA THR A 59 -0.87 -12.33 -23.83
C THR A 59 -2.14 -12.99 -24.35
N HIS A 60 -2.86 -12.33 -25.27
CA HIS A 60 -4.10 -12.85 -25.86
C HIS A 60 -3.88 -14.06 -26.79
N GLU A 61 -2.79 -14.09 -27.55
CA GLU A 61 -2.45 -15.27 -28.37
C GLU A 61 -1.97 -16.45 -27.51
N LEU A 62 -1.27 -16.16 -26.39
CA LEU A 62 -0.90 -17.18 -25.41
C LEU A 62 -2.15 -17.79 -24.75
N ILE A 63 -3.15 -16.97 -24.38
CA ILE A 63 -4.43 -17.46 -23.84
C ILE A 63 -5.12 -18.40 -24.83
N LYS A 64 -5.22 -18.02 -26.11
CA LYS A 64 -5.79 -18.88 -27.17
C LYS A 64 -5.01 -20.18 -27.34
N LYS A 65 -3.67 -20.12 -27.35
CA LYS A 65 -2.79 -21.29 -27.45
C LYS A 65 -2.96 -22.26 -26.26
N LEU A 66 -3.36 -21.75 -25.10
CA LEU A 66 -3.68 -22.53 -23.89
C LEU A 66 -5.16 -22.98 -23.84
N GLY A 67 -5.95 -22.75 -24.90
CA GLY A 67 -7.34 -23.19 -25.01
C GLY A 67 -8.38 -22.23 -24.40
N GLY A 68 -7.97 -21.02 -23.99
CA GLY A 68 -8.88 -19.98 -23.50
C GLY A 68 -9.39 -19.06 -24.61
N GLU A 69 -10.42 -18.26 -24.31
CA GLU A 69 -10.95 -17.25 -25.22
C GLU A 69 -10.42 -15.85 -24.86
N SER A 70 -9.83 -15.16 -25.83
CA SER A 70 -9.42 -13.76 -25.62
C SER A 70 -9.27 -12.96 -26.92
N ILE A 71 -9.31 -11.64 -26.78
CA ILE A 71 -9.02 -10.67 -27.83
C ILE A 71 -8.09 -9.57 -27.30
N PHE A 72 -7.37 -8.90 -28.20
CA PHE A 72 -6.65 -7.66 -27.88
C PHE A 72 -7.44 -6.44 -28.33
N GLN A 73 -7.42 -5.38 -27.52
CA GLN A 73 -7.92 -4.06 -27.87
C GLN A 73 -6.92 -3.01 -27.40
N ARG A 74 -6.32 -2.28 -28.34
CA ARG A 74 -5.44 -1.14 -28.01
C ARG A 74 -6.25 -0.07 -27.27
N CYS A 75 -5.72 0.43 -26.16
CA CYS A 75 -6.30 1.53 -25.39
C CYS A 75 -5.21 2.31 -24.66
N ASP A 76 -5.17 3.63 -24.88
CA ASP A 76 -4.53 4.55 -23.94
C ASP A 76 -5.52 4.86 -22.81
N VAL A 77 -5.21 4.42 -21.59
CA VAL A 77 -6.10 4.61 -20.43
C VAL A 77 -6.22 6.07 -19.99
N SER A 78 -5.30 6.95 -20.40
CA SER A 78 -5.47 8.40 -20.17
C SER A 78 -6.62 9.00 -21.00
N ASN A 79 -7.11 8.29 -22.01
CA ASN A 79 -8.17 8.74 -22.91
C ASN A 79 -9.54 8.12 -22.58
N SER A 80 -10.49 8.97 -22.18
CA SER A 80 -11.85 8.57 -21.81
C SER A 80 -12.61 7.83 -22.92
N SER A 81 -12.46 8.24 -24.19
CA SER A 81 -13.21 7.61 -25.29
C SER A 81 -12.67 6.20 -25.58
N GLN A 82 -11.36 6.01 -25.52
CA GLN A 82 -10.74 4.69 -25.75
C GLN A 82 -11.14 3.69 -24.67
N ILE A 83 -11.31 4.10 -23.41
CA ILE A 83 -11.83 3.21 -22.36
C ILE A 83 -13.33 2.90 -22.60
N GLN A 84 -14.12 3.87 -23.05
CA GLN A 84 -15.51 3.64 -23.42
C GLN A 84 -15.62 2.62 -24.58
N GLU A 85 -14.78 2.77 -25.59
CA GLU A 85 -14.63 1.84 -26.71
C GLU A 85 -14.16 0.45 -26.25
N LEU A 86 -13.22 0.36 -25.31
CA LEU A 86 -12.74 -0.88 -24.72
C LEU A 86 -13.84 -1.67 -24.00
N VAL A 87 -14.61 -0.99 -23.14
CA VAL A 87 -15.76 -1.61 -22.44
C VAL A 87 -16.84 -2.04 -23.44
N SER A 88 -17.14 -1.18 -24.42
CA SER A 88 -18.08 -1.50 -25.50
C SER A 88 -17.60 -2.70 -26.34
N LYS A 89 -16.30 -2.81 -26.61
CA LYS A 89 -15.69 -3.93 -27.34
C LYS A 89 -15.88 -5.25 -26.62
N ALA A 90 -15.74 -5.28 -25.28
CA ALA A 90 -16.01 -6.47 -24.48
C ALA A 90 -17.48 -6.91 -24.60
N SER A 91 -18.41 -5.97 -24.42
CA SER A 91 -19.84 -6.25 -24.54
C SER A 91 -20.25 -6.69 -25.95
N HIS A 92 -19.68 -6.10 -27.00
CA HIS A 92 -19.97 -6.50 -28.38
C HIS A 92 -19.34 -7.85 -28.77
N ALA A 93 -18.14 -8.17 -28.27
CA ALA A 93 -17.44 -9.41 -28.62
C ALA A 93 -17.99 -10.63 -27.87
N PHE A 94 -18.45 -10.45 -26.63
CA PHE A 94 -18.83 -11.55 -25.74
C PHE A 94 -20.21 -11.42 -25.08
N GLY A 95 -20.99 -10.39 -25.44
CA GLY A 95 -22.38 -10.18 -25.01
C GLY A 95 -22.57 -9.40 -23.69
N ARG A 96 -21.54 -9.27 -22.86
CA ARG A 96 -21.57 -8.58 -21.55
C ARG A 96 -20.16 -8.26 -21.06
N LEU A 97 -20.06 -7.55 -19.93
CA LEU A 97 -18.83 -7.42 -19.13
C LEU A 97 -19.13 -7.83 -17.69
N ASP A 98 -18.32 -8.67 -17.05
CA ASP A 98 -18.52 -9.05 -15.64
C ASP A 98 -17.42 -8.53 -14.71
N ILE A 99 -16.19 -8.41 -15.22
CA ILE A 99 -14.99 -8.09 -14.42
C ILE A 99 -14.21 -6.96 -15.11
N MET A 100 -13.91 -5.90 -14.38
CA MET A 100 -12.99 -4.85 -14.82
C MET A 100 -11.76 -4.83 -13.91
N VAL A 101 -10.58 -5.07 -14.47
CA VAL A 101 -9.30 -4.94 -13.76
C VAL A 101 -8.56 -3.70 -14.25
N ASN A 102 -8.56 -2.66 -13.42
CA ASN A 102 -7.79 -1.44 -13.64
C ASN A 102 -6.36 -1.67 -13.15
N ASN A 103 -5.53 -2.26 -14.02
CA ASN A 103 -4.14 -2.60 -13.73
C ASN A 103 -3.12 -1.65 -14.41
N ALA A 104 -3.49 -0.99 -15.52
CA ALA A 104 -2.60 -0.06 -16.21
C ALA A 104 -2.13 1.06 -15.26
N GLY A 105 -0.81 1.23 -15.19
CA GLY A 105 -0.18 2.25 -14.36
C GLY A 105 1.28 2.46 -14.74
N ILE A 106 1.80 3.63 -14.39
CA ILE A 106 3.21 3.98 -14.54
C ILE A 106 3.82 4.38 -13.20
N PHE A 107 5.14 4.29 -13.18
CA PHE A 107 6.03 4.84 -12.18
C PHE A 107 7.19 5.46 -12.94
N ILE A 108 7.61 6.67 -12.56
CA ILE A 108 8.49 7.55 -13.34
C ILE A 108 9.89 7.73 -12.72
N GLY A 109 10.25 6.86 -11.77
CA GLY A 109 11.53 6.87 -11.07
C GLY A 109 11.49 7.60 -9.73
N LEU A 110 12.55 7.40 -8.93
CA LEU A 110 12.66 7.97 -7.58
C LEU A 110 13.03 9.46 -7.63
N LYS A 111 12.05 10.35 -7.42
CA LYS A 111 12.21 11.81 -7.39
C LYS A 111 11.66 12.39 -6.09
N SER A 112 12.34 13.36 -5.50
CA SER A 112 11.72 14.26 -4.53
C SER A 112 10.75 15.22 -5.23
N ILE A 113 9.88 15.87 -4.46
CA ILE A 113 8.94 16.87 -4.99
C ILE A 113 9.63 18.10 -5.64
N LEU A 114 10.94 18.28 -5.40
CA LEU A 114 11.75 19.33 -6.04
C LEU A 114 12.42 18.86 -7.35
N GLU A 115 12.49 17.55 -7.59
CA GLU A 115 13.07 16.92 -8.78
C GLU A 115 11.99 16.44 -9.78
N GLU A 116 10.76 16.21 -9.29
CA GLU A 116 9.60 15.81 -10.08
C GLU A 116 9.01 17.00 -10.82
N THR A 117 8.77 16.88 -12.13
CA THR A 117 8.22 17.97 -12.94
C THR A 117 6.69 17.98 -12.94
N ASP A 118 6.07 19.11 -13.26
CA ASP A 118 4.61 19.18 -13.43
C ASP A 118 4.12 18.17 -14.49
N GLN A 119 4.86 18.02 -15.59
CA GLN A 119 4.56 17.05 -16.65
C GLN A 119 4.63 15.59 -16.16
N ASP A 120 5.60 15.28 -15.28
CA ASP A 120 5.75 13.98 -14.64
C ASP A 120 4.57 13.66 -13.72
N PHE A 121 4.17 14.64 -12.90
CA PHE A 121 2.99 14.56 -12.02
C PHE A 121 1.70 14.36 -12.83
N ASP A 122 1.45 15.23 -13.81
CA ASP A 122 0.27 15.19 -14.68
C ASP A 122 0.17 13.86 -15.44
N ARG A 123 1.28 13.36 -15.97
CA ARG A 123 1.32 12.07 -16.67
C ARG A 123 0.98 10.92 -15.73
N THR A 124 1.52 10.93 -14.51
CA THR A 124 1.27 9.90 -13.49
C THR A 124 -0.19 9.93 -13.06
N MET A 125 -0.75 11.11 -12.77
CA MET A 125 -2.16 11.27 -12.39
C MET A 125 -3.13 10.92 -13.53
N SER A 126 -2.82 11.30 -14.77
CA SER A 126 -3.64 11.04 -15.95
C SER A 126 -3.76 9.54 -16.26
N ILE A 127 -2.70 8.76 -16.02
CA ILE A 127 -2.71 7.31 -16.24
C ILE A 127 -3.23 6.57 -15.00
N ASN A 128 -2.60 6.76 -13.84
CA ASN A 128 -2.88 5.95 -12.64
C ASN A 128 -4.25 6.29 -12.04
N THR A 129 -4.60 7.57 -11.93
CA THR A 129 -5.83 8.02 -11.27
C THR A 129 -6.97 8.14 -12.26
N ARG A 130 -6.80 8.97 -13.30
CA ARG A 130 -7.87 9.30 -14.26
C ARG A 130 -8.22 8.12 -15.16
N GLY A 131 -7.24 7.30 -15.56
CA GLY A 131 -7.49 6.05 -16.27
C GLY A 131 -8.28 5.02 -15.43
N THR A 132 -7.92 4.86 -14.15
CA THR A 132 -8.70 4.03 -13.22
C THR A 132 -10.13 4.54 -13.04
N TYR A 133 -10.31 5.85 -12.86
CA TYR A 133 -11.62 6.49 -12.76
C TYR A 133 -12.50 6.22 -14.00
N PHE A 134 -11.94 6.35 -15.21
CA PHE A 134 -12.67 6.02 -16.43
C PHE A 134 -13.01 4.54 -16.52
N GLY A 135 -12.07 3.65 -16.19
CA GLY A 135 -12.31 2.21 -16.17
C GLY A 135 -13.46 1.84 -15.24
N CYS A 136 -13.49 2.41 -14.04
CA CYS A 136 -14.63 2.31 -13.12
C CYS A 136 -15.93 2.84 -13.75
N LYS A 137 -15.93 4.10 -14.21
CA LYS A 137 -17.12 4.79 -14.74
C LYS A 137 -17.79 4.02 -15.87
N TYR A 138 -17.02 3.53 -16.84
CA TYR A 138 -17.57 2.83 -17.99
C TYR A 138 -17.95 1.38 -17.68
N ALA A 139 -17.19 0.68 -16.82
CA ALA A 139 -17.59 -0.64 -16.35
C ALA A 139 -18.90 -0.60 -15.55
N ILE A 140 -19.05 0.34 -14.61
CA ILE A 140 -20.29 0.55 -13.84
C ILE A 140 -21.46 0.84 -14.77
N LYS A 141 -21.29 1.74 -15.75
CA LYS A 141 -22.33 2.02 -16.75
C LYS A 141 -22.74 0.75 -17.51
N GLN A 142 -21.78 -0.08 -17.93
CA GLN A 142 -22.07 -1.34 -18.60
C GLN A 142 -22.78 -2.34 -17.68
N PHE A 143 -22.34 -2.48 -16.42
CA PHE A 143 -22.97 -3.35 -15.43
C PHE A 143 -24.43 -3.00 -15.17
N LEU A 144 -24.76 -1.70 -15.06
CA LEU A 144 -26.13 -1.21 -14.88
C LEU A 144 -27.00 -1.39 -16.14
N LEU A 145 -26.41 -1.34 -17.33
CA LEU A 145 -27.15 -1.58 -18.59
C LEU A 145 -27.52 -3.05 -18.83
N GLN A 146 -26.84 -3.98 -18.14
CA GLN A 146 -27.05 -5.43 -18.26
C GLN A 146 -27.58 -6.07 -16.95
N SER A 147 -27.93 -5.26 -15.95
CA SER A 147 -28.38 -5.74 -14.65
C SER A 147 -29.86 -6.08 -14.67
N GLU A 148 -30.20 -7.33 -14.35
CA GLU A 148 -31.57 -7.72 -14.05
C GLU A 148 -32.03 -7.11 -12.70
N PRO A 149 -33.36 -6.88 -12.52
CA PRO A 149 -33.93 -6.36 -11.29
C PRO A 149 -33.47 -7.12 -10.03
N ALA A 150 -33.34 -6.40 -8.93
CA ALA A 150 -32.91 -6.91 -7.61
C ALA A 150 -33.94 -7.77 -6.88
N THR A 151 -34.91 -8.32 -7.60
CA THR A 151 -36.13 -8.89 -7.06
C THR A 151 -36.48 -10.17 -7.81
N ASP A 152 -36.13 -11.31 -7.24
CA ASP A 152 -37.01 -12.47 -7.38
C ASP A 152 -38.32 -12.24 -6.61
N SER A 153 -39.33 -13.06 -6.87
CA SER A 153 -40.64 -12.95 -6.22
C SER A 153 -40.64 -13.45 -4.76
N SER A 154 -39.51 -13.94 -4.24
CA SER A 154 -39.30 -14.31 -2.84
C SER A 154 -38.81 -13.14 -1.98
N GLY A 155 -38.23 -12.10 -2.58
CA GLY A 155 -37.69 -10.95 -1.84
C GLY A 155 -36.42 -11.28 -1.03
N ASP A 156 -35.74 -12.38 -1.36
CA ASP A 156 -34.56 -12.83 -0.64
C ASP A 156 -33.28 -12.15 -1.15
N ALA A 157 -32.88 -11.08 -0.48
CA ALA A 157 -31.64 -10.36 -0.77
C ALA A 157 -30.37 -11.23 -0.60
N GLN A 158 -30.44 -12.36 0.12
CA GLN A 158 -29.30 -13.23 0.39
C GLN A 158 -28.84 -14.02 -0.86
N SER A 159 -29.72 -14.18 -1.86
CA SER A 159 -29.53 -15.11 -2.99
C SER A 159 -29.05 -14.45 -4.29
N HIS A 160 -28.89 -13.12 -4.34
CA HIS A 160 -28.51 -12.40 -5.57
C HIS A 160 -26.99 -12.18 -5.70
N PRO A 161 -26.32 -12.80 -6.69
CA PRO A 161 -24.88 -12.61 -6.90
C PRO A 161 -24.55 -11.20 -7.40
N ALA A 162 -23.26 -10.85 -7.31
CA ALA A 162 -22.75 -9.58 -7.82
C ALA A 162 -23.01 -9.42 -9.33
N VAL A 163 -23.51 -8.25 -9.72
CA VAL A 163 -23.78 -7.86 -11.12
C VAL A 163 -22.47 -7.66 -11.88
N GLY A 164 -21.45 -7.13 -11.20
CA GLY A 164 -20.12 -6.90 -11.74
C GLY A 164 -19.07 -6.70 -10.65
N LYS A 165 -17.81 -6.97 -11.01
CA LYS A 165 -16.63 -6.87 -10.13
C LYS A 165 -15.64 -5.86 -10.69
N ILE A 166 -15.20 -4.92 -9.87
CA ILE A 166 -14.11 -3.99 -10.20
C ILE A 166 -12.95 -4.23 -9.24
N ILE A 167 -11.78 -4.50 -9.81
CA ILE A 167 -10.53 -4.67 -9.07
C ILE A 167 -9.55 -3.60 -9.54
N ASN A 168 -9.29 -2.62 -8.66
CA ASN A 168 -8.32 -1.56 -8.90
C ASN A 168 -6.95 -1.99 -8.36
N ILE A 169 -5.91 -1.99 -9.20
CA ILE A 169 -4.55 -2.25 -8.73
C ILE A 169 -3.95 -0.93 -8.23
N ALA A 170 -4.09 -0.70 -6.93
CA ALA A 170 -3.48 0.41 -6.23
C ALA A 170 -1.98 0.14 -5.97
N SER A 171 -1.51 0.31 -4.73
CA SER A 171 -0.15 0.00 -4.24
C SER A 171 -0.16 0.14 -2.71
N MET A 172 0.78 -0.48 -2.00
CA MET A 172 1.10 -0.08 -0.62
C MET A 172 1.41 1.42 -0.52
N GLY A 173 1.97 2.04 -1.57
CA GLY A 173 2.19 3.49 -1.67
C GLY A 173 0.89 4.32 -1.70
N GLY A 174 -0.28 3.69 -1.81
CA GLY A 174 -1.58 4.34 -1.59
C GLY A 174 -2.09 4.25 -0.14
N LEU A 175 -1.34 3.60 0.75
CA LEU A 175 -1.65 3.43 2.18
C LEU A 175 -0.60 4.11 3.07
N ILE A 176 0.66 4.12 2.63
CA ILE A 176 1.81 4.70 3.30
C ILE A 176 2.61 5.58 2.34
N GLY A 177 3.38 6.53 2.86
CA GLY A 177 4.32 7.31 2.07
C GLY A 177 5.57 6.49 1.73
N LEU A 178 5.90 6.39 0.45
CA LEU A 178 7.18 5.83 -0.02
C LEU A 178 8.17 6.96 -0.33
N ALA A 179 9.42 6.77 0.07
CA ALA A 179 10.45 7.80 -0.07
C ALA A 179 10.78 8.05 -1.54
N ARG A 180 10.74 9.31 -1.98
CA ARG A 180 10.98 9.74 -3.37
C ARG A 180 9.94 9.23 -4.39
N GLU A 181 8.67 9.07 -3.99
CA GLU A 181 7.58 8.69 -4.91
C GLU A 181 6.32 9.63 -4.84
N PRO A 182 6.43 10.98 -4.92
CA PRO A 182 5.33 11.89 -4.59
C PRO A 182 4.08 11.70 -5.47
N SER A 183 4.21 11.86 -6.79
CA SER A 183 3.07 11.69 -7.73
C SER A 183 2.50 10.27 -7.70
N TYR A 184 3.36 9.26 -7.54
CA TYR A 184 2.94 7.86 -7.51
C TYR A 184 2.12 7.55 -6.26
N CYS A 185 2.61 7.90 -5.06
CA CYS A 185 1.86 7.76 -3.81
C CYS A 185 0.54 8.52 -3.86
N ALA A 186 0.55 9.78 -4.30
CA ALA A 186 -0.67 10.58 -4.47
C ALA A 186 -1.69 9.90 -5.39
N SER A 187 -1.24 9.38 -6.54
CA SER A 187 -2.10 8.69 -7.50
C SER A 187 -2.70 7.39 -6.94
N LYS A 188 -1.91 6.61 -6.18
CA LYS A 188 -2.36 5.35 -5.60
C LYS A 188 -3.27 5.57 -4.39
N GLY A 189 -3.05 6.62 -3.60
CA GLY A 189 -3.96 7.06 -2.54
C GLY A 189 -5.31 7.52 -3.08
N ALA A 190 -5.32 8.24 -4.21
CA ALA A 190 -6.55 8.62 -4.91
C ALA A 190 -7.34 7.39 -5.38
N VAL A 191 -6.68 6.37 -5.94
CA VAL A 191 -7.31 5.09 -6.32
C VAL A 191 -7.89 4.33 -5.11
N VAL A 192 -7.17 4.30 -3.98
CA VAL A 192 -7.66 3.70 -2.73
C VAL A 192 -8.95 4.39 -2.26
N ASN A 193 -8.99 5.73 -2.24
CA ASN A 193 -10.17 6.43 -1.75
C ASN A 193 -11.35 6.39 -2.72
N LEU A 194 -11.09 6.48 -4.03
CA LEU A 194 -12.09 6.30 -5.09
C LEU A 194 -12.77 4.93 -4.99
N THR A 195 -12.01 3.88 -4.66
CA THR A 195 -12.53 2.52 -4.48
C THR A 195 -13.58 2.47 -3.35
N ARG A 196 -13.28 3.08 -2.20
CA ARG A 196 -14.23 3.14 -1.07
C ARG A 196 -15.50 3.88 -1.45
N GLN A 197 -15.36 5.04 -2.09
CA GLN A 197 -16.50 5.87 -2.48
C GLN A 197 -17.44 5.14 -3.46
N LEU A 198 -16.89 4.53 -4.51
CA LEU A 198 -17.70 3.79 -5.49
C LEU A 198 -18.35 2.53 -4.90
N ALA A 199 -17.74 1.90 -3.89
CA ALA A 199 -18.33 0.76 -3.20
C ALA A 199 -19.57 1.13 -2.37
N VAL A 200 -19.61 2.35 -1.82
CA VAL A 200 -20.79 2.90 -1.13
C VAL A 200 -21.90 3.18 -2.15
N ASP A 201 -21.60 3.95 -3.19
CA ASP A 201 -22.59 4.38 -4.20
C ASP A 201 -23.24 3.20 -4.94
N PHE A 202 -22.45 2.19 -5.32
CA PHE A 202 -22.90 1.09 -6.19
C PHE A 202 -23.08 -0.26 -5.47
N GLY A 203 -22.89 -0.28 -4.14
CA GLY A 203 -23.27 -1.40 -3.27
C GLY A 203 -24.74 -1.81 -3.42
N PRO A 204 -25.72 -0.88 -3.40
CA PRO A 204 -27.14 -1.17 -3.66
C PRO A 204 -27.40 -1.79 -5.04
N SER A 205 -26.54 -1.51 -6.03
CA SER A 205 -26.60 -2.11 -7.38
C SER A 205 -25.92 -3.48 -7.48
N ARG A 206 -25.44 -4.05 -6.35
CA ARG A 206 -24.65 -5.29 -6.26
C ARG A 206 -23.40 -5.26 -7.14
N ILE A 207 -22.75 -4.10 -7.27
CA ILE A 207 -21.45 -3.97 -7.93
C ILE A 207 -20.38 -3.92 -6.84
N ASN A 208 -19.47 -4.90 -6.82
CA ASN A 208 -18.34 -4.86 -5.88
C ASN A 208 -17.20 -4.03 -6.47
N VAL A 209 -16.68 -3.08 -5.70
CA VAL A 209 -15.51 -2.28 -6.08
C VAL A 209 -14.45 -2.43 -4.99
N ASN A 210 -13.31 -3.03 -5.32
CA ASN A 210 -12.22 -3.32 -4.38
C ASN A 210 -10.88 -2.89 -4.94
N ALA A 211 -9.90 -2.67 -4.05
CA ALA A 211 -8.53 -2.36 -4.42
C ALA A 211 -7.59 -3.45 -3.90
N LEU A 212 -6.65 -3.85 -4.73
CA LEU A 212 -5.44 -4.54 -4.30
C LEU A 212 -4.33 -3.52 -4.10
N CYS A 213 -3.61 -3.63 -2.98
CA CYS A 213 -2.42 -2.84 -2.68
C CYS A 213 -1.19 -3.77 -2.62
N PRO A 214 -0.55 -4.07 -3.76
CA PRO A 214 0.65 -4.89 -3.76
C PRO A 214 1.85 -4.16 -3.12
N GLY A 215 2.77 -4.95 -2.57
CA GLY A 215 4.08 -4.47 -2.13
C GLY A 215 5.10 -4.45 -3.26
N PHE A 216 6.38 -4.67 -2.93
CA PHE A 216 7.43 -4.83 -3.94
C PHE A 216 7.31 -6.17 -4.67
N LEU A 217 7.26 -6.13 -6.00
CA LEU A 217 7.04 -7.29 -6.87
C LEU A 217 8.13 -7.41 -7.93
N ALA A 218 8.59 -8.64 -8.20
CA ALA A 218 9.49 -8.93 -9.33
C ALA A 218 8.79 -8.69 -10.69
N THR A 219 8.85 -7.45 -11.17
CA THR A 219 8.24 -6.95 -12.41
C THR A 219 9.16 -5.92 -13.07
N ALA A 220 8.97 -5.63 -14.36
CA ALA A 220 9.77 -4.63 -15.08
C ALA A 220 9.80 -3.24 -14.40
N MET A 221 8.75 -2.87 -13.65
CA MET A 221 8.69 -1.60 -12.90
C MET A 221 9.68 -1.54 -11.73
N VAL A 222 9.94 -2.68 -11.07
CA VAL A 222 10.78 -2.78 -9.87
C VAL A 222 12.18 -3.33 -10.22
N ARG A 223 12.36 -3.85 -11.44
CA ARG A 223 13.60 -4.45 -11.94
C ARG A 223 14.87 -3.62 -11.66
N PRO A 224 14.92 -2.29 -11.90
CA PRO A 224 16.10 -1.49 -11.59
C PRO A 224 16.53 -1.54 -10.11
N PHE A 225 15.56 -1.71 -9.19
CA PHE A 225 15.81 -1.83 -7.75
C PHE A 225 16.22 -3.26 -7.33
N ILE A 226 15.85 -4.27 -8.11
CA ILE A 226 16.21 -5.67 -7.87
C ILE A 226 17.62 -5.98 -8.42
N GLU A 227 18.00 -5.33 -9.53
CA GLU A 227 19.33 -5.45 -10.13
C GLU A 227 20.41 -4.65 -9.37
N ASP A 228 20.04 -3.55 -8.71
CA ASP A 228 20.91 -2.89 -7.72
C ASP A 228 20.99 -3.72 -6.42
N LYS A 229 22.21 -4.15 -6.04
CA LYS A 229 22.41 -5.02 -4.87
C LYS A 229 22.01 -4.38 -3.54
N ALA A 230 22.23 -3.08 -3.37
CA ALA A 230 21.97 -2.40 -2.11
C ALA A 230 20.47 -2.12 -1.92
N LEU A 231 19.82 -1.64 -2.98
CA LEU A 231 18.36 -1.46 -2.99
C LEU A 231 17.65 -2.81 -2.86
N ASN A 232 18.05 -3.84 -3.61
CA ASN A 232 17.44 -5.16 -3.53
C ASN A 232 17.54 -5.76 -2.11
N LYS A 233 18.69 -5.60 -1.43
CA LYS A 233 18.82 -6.00 -0.02
C LYS A 233 17.87 -5.19 0.87
N SER A 234 17.80 -3.87 0.70
CA SER A 234 16.91 -3.00 1.48
C SER A 234 15.43 -3.37 1.30
N LEU A 235 14.99 -3.73 0.09
CA LEU A 235 13.63 -4.21 -0.18
C LEU A 235 13.32 -5.51 0.55
N HIS A 236 14.27 -6.47 0.57
CA HIS A 236 14.13 -7.73 1.29
C HIS A 236 14.18 -7.54 2.81
N ASP A 237 15.10 -6.73 3.33
CA ASP A 237 15.22 -6.44 4.77
C ASP A 237 13.95 -5.77 5.33
N ALA A 238 13.27 -4.95 4.52
CA ALA A 238 12.06 -4.25 4.92
C ALA A 238 10.76 -5.06 4.74
N THR A 239 10.79 -6.15 3.96
CA THR A 239 9.64 -7.05 3.77
C THR A 239 9.73 -8.22 4.76
N PRO A 240 8.78 -8.38 5.71
CA PRO A 240 8.85 -9.48 6.69
C PRO A 240 8.82 -10.88 6.08
N TRP A 241 8.18 -11.03 4.92
CA TRP A 241 8.14 -12.28 4.18
C TRP A 241 9.51 -12.57 3.51
N PRO A 242 10.04 -13.81 3.53
CA PRO A 242 11.41 -14.13 3.11
C PRO A 242 11.66 -14.09 1.58
N ARG A 243 10.79 -13.42 0.82
CA ARG A 243 10.94 -13.10 -0.60
C ARG A 243 10.10 -11.88 -0.95
N LEU A 244 10.49 -11.16 -2.00
CA LEU A 244 9.59 -10.22 -2.66
C LEU A 244 8.37 -10.94 -3.26
N GLY A 245 7.32 -10.17 -3.52
CA GLY A 245 6.14 -10.67 -4.20
C GLY A 245 6.38 -10.94 -5.69
N SER A 246 5.45 -11.64 -6.29
CA SER A 246 5.45 -12.01 -7.70
C SER A 246 4.13 -11.63 -8.36
N ALA A 247 4.11 -11.56 -9.69
CA ALA A 247 2.88 -11.34 -10.45
C ALA A 247 1.81 -12.43 -10.18
N LYS A 248 2.22 -13.63 -9.74
CA LYS A 248 1.31 -14.70 -9.31
C LYS A 248 0.54 -14.32 -8.05
N ASP A 249 1.22 -13.80 -7.04
CA ASP A 249 0.61 -13.42 -5.75
C ASP A 249 -0.52 -12.38 -5.95
N VAL A 250 -0.32 -11.43 -6.86
CA VAL A 250 -1.36 -10.48 -7.29
C VAL A 250 -2.48 -11.19 -8.05
N SER A 251 -2.16 -12.05 -9.02
CA SER A 251 -3.18 -12.72 -9.84
C SER A 251 -4.09 -13.66 -9.05
N ASP A 252 -3.58 -14.33 -8.01
CA ASP A 252 -4.38 -15.17 -7.12
C ASP A 252 -5.38 -14.32 -6.30
N ALA A 253 -4.96 -13.15 -5.83
CA ALA A 253 -5.84 -12.22 -5.12
C ALA A 253 -6.91 -11.61 -6.05
N VAL A 254 -6.57 -11.32 -7.32
CA VAL A 254 -7.57 -10.92 -8.33
C VAL A 254 -8.57 -12.05 -8.58
N LEU A 255 -8.12 -13.31 -8.68
CA LEU A 255 -9.03 -14.45 -8.85
C LEU A 255 -10.02 -14.61 -7.70
N PHE A 256 -9.59 -14.39 -6.46
CA PHE A 256 -10.50 -14.35 -5.32
C PHE A 256 -11.53 -13.24 -5.47
N LEU A 257 -11.08 -11.99 -5.65
CA LEU A 257 -11.96 -10.81 -5.75
C LEU A 257 -12.89 -10.84 -6.97
N ALA A 258 -12.52 -11.51 -8.06
CA ALA A 258 -13.36 -11.68 -9.25
C ALA A 258 -14.42 -12.80 -9.12
N SER A 259 -14.29 -13.70 -8.15
CA SER A 259 -15.18 -14.86 -7.96
C SER A 259 -16.40 -14.57 -7.08
N SER A 260 -17.39 -15.47 -7.06
CA SER A 260 -18.54 -15.36 -6.15
C SER A 260 -18.17 -15.53 -4.67
N GLN A 261 -17.00 -16.09 -4.35
CA GLN A 261 -16.50 -16.17 -2.96
C GLN A 261 -16.21 -14.79 -2.36
N SER A 262 -16.21 -13.72 -3.16
CA SER A 262 -16.04 -12.33 -2.74
C SER A 262 -17.32 -11.49 -2.88
N ASP A 263 -18.50 -12.08 -3.07
CA ASP A 263 -19.75 -11.31 -3.30
C ASP A 263 -20.08 -10.36 -2.14
N TRP A 264 -19.69 -10.72 -0.91
CA TRP A 264 -19.80 -9.86 0.29
C TRP A 264 -18.57 -8.96 0.55
N VAL A 265 -17.60 -8.91 -0.37
CA VAL A 265 -16.40 -8.07 -0.27
C VAL A 265 -16.54 -6.88 -1.22
N THR A 266 -16.81 -5.69 -0.68
CA THR A 266 -16.83 -4.42 -1.42
C THR A 266 -16.20 -3.32 -0.57
N GLY A 267 -15.58 -2.32 -1.21
CA GLY A 267 -14.84 -1.25 -0.54
C GLY A 267 -13.54 -1.72 0.13
N SER A 268 -13.17 -2.99 -0.03
CA SER A 268 -12.00 -3.58 0.60
C SER A 268 -10.72 -3.08 -0.05
N ILE A 269 -9.76 -2.75 0.80
CA ILE A 269 -8.42 -2.30 0.42
C ILE A 269 -7.44 -3.38 0.90
N MET A 270 -7.23 -4.37 0.05
CA MET A 270 -6.54 -5.62 0.40
C MET A 270 -5.05 -5.53 0.07
N THR A 271 -4.21 -5.64 1.10
CA THR A 271 -2.74 -5.66 0.95
C THR A 271 -2.25 -7.00 0.42
N VAL A 272 -1.27 -6.96 -0.49
CA VAL A 272 -0.58 -8.14 -1.04
C VAL A 272 0.92 -7.83 -1.08
N ASP A 273 1.50 -7.66 0.11
CA ASP A 273 2.78 -6.97 0.31
C ASP A 273 3.80 -7.73 1.17
N GLY A 274 3.52 -8.99 1.53
CA GLY A 274 4.38 -9.78 2.41
C GLY A 274 4.43 -9.26 3.85
N GLY A 275 3.44 -8.47 4.27
CA GLY A 275 3.37 -7.87 5.61
C GLY A 275 4.13 -6.55 5.74
N PHE A 276 4.62 -5.97 4.63
CA PHE A 276 5.39 -4.72 4.63
C PHE A 276 4.67 -3.59 5.39
N THR A 277 3.39 -3.37 5.09
CA THR A 277 2.56 -2.33 5.76
C THR A 277 2.08 -2.72 7.15
N SER A 278 2.13 -4.01 7.51
CA SER A 278 1.79 -4.48 8.87
C SER A 278 2.96 -4.42 9.84
N ASN A 279 4.19 -4.26 9.33
CA ASN A 279 5.39 -4.19 10.14
C ASN A 279 5.53 -2.79 10.75
N PHE A 280 5.44 -2.69 12.08
CA PHE A 280 5.90 -1.50 12.79
C PHE A 280 7.43 -1.47 12.78
N CYS A 281 8.00 -1.09 11.64
CA CYS A 281 9.43 -0.99 11.45
C CYS A 281 9.95 0.26 12.17
N VAL A 282 10.12 0.13 13.49
CA VAL A 282 11.26 0.78 14.15
C VAL A 282 12.46 0.41 13.30
N ARG A 283 13.20 1.40 12.78
CA ARG A 283 14.51 1.17 12.18
C ARG A 283 15.49 0.78 13.28
N SER A 284 15.29 -0.40 13.87
CA SER A 284 16.31 -1.05 14.67
C SER A 284 17.43 -1.39 13.70
N THR A 285 18.44 -0.55 13.66
CA THR A 285 19.74 -0.92 13.11
C THR A 285 20.23 -2.08 13.97
N ARG A 286 19.86 -3.32 13.61
CA ARG A 286 20.44 -4.53 14.19
C ARG A 286 21.88 -4.56 13.75
N ILE A 287 22.74 -3.91 14.52
CA ILE A 287 24.16 -4.20 14.57
C ILE A 287 24.23 -5.69 14.96
N PRO A 288 24.77 -6.58 14.11
CA PRO A 288 24.89 -7.98 14.47
C PRO A 288 25.95 -8.11 15.56
N PHE A 289 25.51 -8.20 16.81
CA PHE A 289 26.35 -8.63 17.92
C PHE A 289 26.42 -10.15 17.92
N GLU A 290 27.41 -10.70 17.20
CA GLU A 290 27.91 -12.04 17.48
C GLU A 290 28.80 -11.98 18.74
N GLY A 291 28.30 -12.50 19.86
CA GLY A 291 29.15 -12.78 21.03
C GLY A 291 28.54 -12.47 22.40
N ALA A 292 28.27 -13.54 23.14
CA ALA A 292 28.15 -13.61 24.61
C ALA A 292 27.02 -12.81 25.32
N ALA A 293 26.56 -13.37 26.44
CA ALA A 293 25.40 -12.87 27.21
C ALA A 293 25.72 -11.67 28.14
N ASP A 294 26.88 -11.02 27.98
CA ASP A 294 27.37 -9.94 28.84
C ASP A 294 27.17 -8.52 28.24
N SER A 295 26.56 -8.42 27.05
CA SER A 295 26.60 -7.22 26.19
C SER A 295 25.45 -6.22 26.39
N PHE A 296 25.06 -5.92 27.64
CA PHE A 296 24.24 -4.74 27.98
C PHE A 296 25.05 -3.64 28.69
N LEU A 297 26.38 -3.74 28.64
CA LEU A 297 27.33 -2.82 29.27
C LEU A 297 27.98 -1.90 28.22
N TYR A 298 27.67 -0.59 28.26
CA TYR A 298 28.48 0.43 27.57
C TYR A 298 29.41 1.07 28.60
N LYS A 299 30.74 0.95 28.41
CA LYS A 299 31.78 1.36 29.38
C LYS A 299 31.52 0.89 30.84
N GLY A 300 30.89 -0.29 31.03
CA GLY A 300 30.58 -0.83 32.35
C GLY A 300 29.25 -0.37 32.97
N VAL A 301 28.47 0.48 32.28
CA VAL A 301 27.12 0.89 32.72
C VAL A 301 26.08 -0.08 32.16
N GLY A 302 25.31 -0.74 33.04
CA GLY A 302 24.29 -1.73 32.67
C GLY A 302 22.95 -1.09 32.37
N TRP A 303 22.52 -1.15 31.11
CA TRP A 303 21.30 -0.48 30.64
C TRP A 303 20.00 -1.25 30.94
N SER A 304 20.08 -2.39 31.63
CA SER A 304 18.93 -3.25 31.98
C SER A 304 18.14 -2.79 33.21
N SER A 305 18.61 -1.78 33.94
CA SER A 305 18.03 -1.33 35.23
C SER A 305 17.96 0.19 35.37
N VAL A 306 17.74 0.90 34.25
CA VAL A 306 17.58 2.37 34.27
C VAL A 306 16.20 2.72 34.82
N ILE A 307 16.16 3.34 35.99
CA ILE A 307 14.98 4.07 36.46
C ILE A 307 15.12 5.50 35.97
N VAL A 308 14.24 5.92 35.07
CA VAL A 308 14.11 7.30 34.62
C VAL A 308 13.12 8.00 35.54
N GLU A 309 13.62 8.88 36.41
CA GLU A 309 12.80 9.80 37.20
C GLU A 309 12.88 11.20 36.57
N GLU A 310 11.77 11.94 36.57
CA GLU A 310 11.80 13.39 36.34
C GLU A 310 12.09 14.10 37.66
N ARG A 311 13.05 15.03 37.64
CA ARG A 311 13.25 16.02 38.72
C ARG A 311 13.60 17.36 38.14
N ASP A 312 12.95 18.41 38.66
CA ASP A 312 13.27 19.82 38.39
C ASP A 312 13.40 20.16 36.89
N ASN A 313 12.49 19.63 36.06
CA ASN A 313 12.47 19.72 34.59
C ASN A 313 13.66 19.06 33.87
N SER A 314 14.28 18.03 34.46
CA SER A 314 15.39 17.28 33.87
C SER A 314 15.19 15.76 33.95
N VAL A 315 15.71 15.05 32.95
CA VAL A 315 15.79 13.57 32.93
C VAL A 315 17.06 13.16 33.64
N VAL A 316 16.94 12.42 34.75
CA VAL A 316 18.09 12.00 35.55
C VAL A 316 18.38 10.51 35.44
N TYR A 317 19.66 10.18 35.32
CA TYR A 317 20.23 8.85 35.50
C TYR A 317 20.52 8.62 36.98
N LYS A 318 20.25 7.41 37.47
CA LYS A 318 20.61 6.95 38.80
C LYS A 318 21.42 5.66 38.67
N ASP A 319 22.67 5.67 39.14
CA ASP A 319 23.51 4.47 39.13
C ASP A 319 23.15 3.49 40.25
N ASN A 320 23.80 2.33 40.22
CA ASN A 320 23.67 1.26 41.22
C ASN A 320 24.16 1.68 42.62
N GLU A 321 24.84 2.83 42.75
CA GLU A 321 25.27 3.42 44.03
C GLU A 321 24.27 4.49 44.53
N GLY A 322 23.26 4.81 43.73
CA GLY A 322 22.19 5.75 44.03
C GLY A 322 22.49 7.20 43.67
N VAL A 323 23.61 7.49 43.00
CA VAL A 323 24.00 8.84 42.59
C VAL A 323 23.17 9.29 41.40
N VAL A 324 22.53 10.47 41.55
CA VAL A 324 21.65 11.06 40.55
C VAL A 324 22.42 12.07 39.71
N LYS A 325 22.44 11.89 38.38
CA LYS A 325 23.09 12.80 37.41
C LYS A 325 22.13 13.16 36.27
N PRO A 326 22.01 14.43 35.87
CA PRO A 326 21.29 14.80 34.65
C PRO A 326 21.87 14.10 33.42
N LEU A 327 21.01 13.49 32.60
CA LEU A 327 21.41 12.72 31.41
C LEU A 327 22.18 13.61 30.40
N GLU A 328 21.75 14.85 30.28
CA GLU A 328 22.42 15.94 29.53
C GLU A 328 23.89 16.13 29.93
N ASN A 329 24.23 16.08 31.21
CA ASN A 329 25.61 16.26 31.67
C ASN A 329 26.49 15.07 31.29
N ILE A 330 25.95 13.84 31.39
CA ILE A 330 26.65 12.62 30.97
C ILE A 330 26.96 12.68 29.46
N LEU A 331 26.00 13.15 28.65
CA LEU A 331 26.16 13.26 27.20
C LEU A 331 27.13 14.38 26.79
N VAL A 332 27.12 15.51 27.50
CA VAL A 332 28.06 16.63 27.28
C VAL A 332 29.49 16.27 27.72
N GLU A 333 29.66 15.55 28.84
CA GLU A 333 30.97 15.02 29.27
C GLU A 333 31.58 14.07 28.23
N ASP A 334 30.76 13.27 27.53
CA ASP A 334 31.18 12.40 26.42
C ASP A 334 31.21 13.12 25.04
N GLY A 335 31.08 14.45 25.01
CA GLY A 335 31.30 15.29 23.81
C GLY A 335 30.10 15.40 22.85
N VAL A 336 28.90 15.01 23.27
CA VAL A 336 27.67 15.10 22.47
C VAL A 336 27.08 16.50 22.60
N ASN A 337 27.17 17.31 21.54
CA ASN A 337 26.38 18.54 21.42
C ASN A 337 24.90 18.21 21.21
N PHE A 338 24.02 18.78 22.02
CA PHE A 338 22.57 18.70 21.87
C PHE A 338 21.93 20.10 21.85
N THR A 339 20.74 20.20 21.26
CA THR A 339 19.88 21.39 21.36
C THR A 339 18.54 20.91 21.93
N PRO A 340 18.12 21.36 23.13
CA PRO A 340 16.86 20.94 23.70
C PRO A 340 15.69 21.67 22.99
N GLU A 341 14.90 20.94 22.21
CA GLU A 341 13.58 21.41 21.77
C GLU A 341 12.53 21.00 22.82
N ARG A 342 12.02 21.98 23.57
CA ARG A 342 10.90 21.74 24.50
C ARG A 342 9.59 21.64 23.72
N VAL A 343 8.93 20.49 23.82
CA VAL A 343 7.50 20.33 23.54
C VAL A 343 6.75 20.48 24.86
N TRP A 344 5.71 21.31 24.88
CA TRP A 344 4.89 21.53 26.07
C TRP A 344 3.78 20.48 26.18
N THR A 345 3.50 20.02 27.40
CA THR A 345 2.29 19.25 27.74
C THR A 345 1.50 20.04 28.78
N VAL A 346 0.17 20.04 28.66
CA VAL A 346 -0.75 20.78 29.56
C VAL A 346 -1.14 19.88 30.72
N GLU A 347 -1.27 20.43 31.93
CA GLU A 347 -1.61 19.66 33.14
C GLU A 347 -3.00 19.01 33.09
N GLY A 348 -3.03 17.74 33.54
CA GLY A 348 -4.17 16.84 33.65
C GLY A 348 -3.65 15.40 33.75
N ASP A 349 -4.37 14.48 34.39
CA ASP A 349 -3.91 13.12 34.82
C ASP A 349 -3.55 12.11 33.70
N TYR A 350 -2.73 12.51 32.73
CA TYR A 350 -2.34 11.70 31.58
C TYR A 350 -0.83 11.78 31.36
N GLY A 351 -0.20 10.62 31.15
CA GLY A 351 1.26 10.48 31.13
C GLY A 351 1.96 11.32 30.06
N ILE A 352 3.16 11.81 30.40
CA ILE A 352 3.96 12.72 29.59
C ILE A 352 4.78 11.95 28.53
N ASP A 353 4.70 12.39 27.28
CA ASP A 353 5.61 11.98 26.19
C ASP A 353 6.86 12.88 26.18
N TYR A 354 8.07 12.29 26.14
CA TYR A 354 9.32 13.03 25.88
C TYR A 354 9.93 12.60 24.54
N ASN A 355 10.23 13.58 23.69
CA ASN A 355 11.04 13.39 22.49
C ASN A 355 12.42 14.04 22.69
N ILE A 356 13.49 13.24 22.64
CA ILE A 356 14.87 13.76 22.60
C ILE A 356 15.38 13.66 21.15
N GLN A 357 15.45 14.80 20.44
CA GLN A 357 16.14 14.86 19.15
C GLN A 357 17.61 15.25 19.32
N LEU A 358 18.51 14.39 18.85
CA LEU A 358 19.94 14.67 18.77
C LEU A 358 20.23 15.57 17.54
N ALA A 359 20.54 16.84 17.80
CA ALA A 359 20.83 17.84 16.78
C ALA A 359 22.15 17.56 16.03
N LYS A 360 22.12 17.64 14.68
CA LYS A 360 23.21 17.17 13.80
C LYS A 360 23.71 18.26 12.86
N ARG A 361 25.02 18.53 12.90
CA ARG A 361 25.82 19.20 11.85
C ARG A 361 27.25 18.65 11.91
N ALA A 362 27.87 18.05 10.91
CA ALA A 362 27.43 17.43 9.64
C ALA A 362 28.47 16.30 9.32
N TRP A 363 28.41 15.44 8.30
CA TRP A 363 27.62 15.32 7.07
C TRP A 363 27.41 13.79 6.80
N ASN A 364 27.17 13.38 5.55
CA ASN A 364 27.48 12.08 4.90
C ASN A 364 27.10 10.70 5.51
N ALA A 365 26.59 10.56 6.74
CA ALA A 365 26.38 9.23 7.35
C ALA A 365 24.95 8.87 7.81
N GLY A 366 23.94 9.71 7.57
CA GLY A 366 22.53 9.30 7.64
C GLY A 366 21.94 8.84 9.00
N LEU A 367 22.73 8.66 10.06
CA LEU A 367 22.22 8.20 11.36
C LEU A 367 21.21 9.19 11.99
N GLN A 368 20.11 8.62 12.47
CA GLN A 368 19.25 9.13 13.54
C GLN A 368 19.15 7.98 14.57
N LEU A 369 19.26 8.30 15.86
CA LEU A 369 18.96 7.40 16.96
C LEU A 369 17.70 7.93 17.64
N GLY A 370 16.62 7.15 17.61
CA GLY A 370 15.39 7.42 18.35
C GLY A 370 15.27 6.43 19.50
N LEU A 371 15.07 6.93 20.71
CA LEU A 371 14.79 6.13 21.89
C LEU A 371 13.28 6.21 22.18
N ASN A 372 12.53 5.16 21.85
CA ASN A 372 11.12 5.07 22.23
C ASN A 372 11.00 4.34 23.58
N LEU A 373 10.39 5.00 24.56
CA LEU A 373 9.99 4.41 25.83
C LEU A 373 8.47 4.20 25.83
N HIS A 374 8.01 3.05 26.33
CA HIS A 374 6.60 2.71 26.48
C HIS A 374 6.33 2.38 27.94
N PHE A 375 5.25 2.94 28.50
CA PHE A 375 4.75 2.62 29.83
C PHE A 375 3.35 2.02 29.76
N SER A 376 2.98 1.18 30.73
CA SER A 376 1.76 0.39 30.70
C SER A 376 0.94 0.43 32.00
N HIS A 377 -0.37 0.56 31.80
CA HIS A 377 -1.45 0.03 32.65
C HIS A 377 -1.94 0.76 33.94
N THR A 378 -3.17 1.29 33.80
CA THR A 378 -4.38 1.15 34.67
C THR A 378 -4.71 2.05 35.88
N LEU A 379 -5.99 2.49 35.83
CA LEU A 379 -6.99 2.73 36.90
C LEU A 379 -7.29 4.17 37.38
N THR A 380 -8.54 4.32 37.82
CA THR A 380 -9.37 5.54 37.88
C THR A 380 -9.63 6.09 39.29
N ASN A 381 -9.77 7.41 39.43
CA ASN A 381 -10.82 8.01 40.28
C ASN A 381 -11.15 9.47 39.84
N PRO A 382 -12.37 9.81 39.37
CA PRO A 382 -12.70 11.16 38.91
C PRO A 382 -12.93 12.22 40.00
N GLU A 383 -13.05 11.84 41.28
CA GLU A 383 -13.50 12.75 42.35
C GLU A 383 -12.37 13.53 43.07
N GLN A 384 -11.15 13.57 42.53
CA GLN A 384 -9.98 14.23 43.17
C GLN A 384 -9.30 15.34 42.34
N GLN A 385 -9.99 15.90 41.33
CA GLN A 385 -9.40 16.91 40.44
C GLN A 385 -9.69 18.35 40.91
N ASP A 386 -8.77 18.92 41.70
CA ASP A 386 -8.65 20.37 41.89
C ASP A 386 -8.08 21.01 40.61
N ILE A 387 -8.82 21.94 39.99
CA ILE A 387 -8.38 22.67 38.79
C ILE A 387 -7.76 24.01 39.22
N PRO A 388 -6.46 24.27 38.99
CA PRO A 388 -5.84 25.55 39.34
C PRO A 388 -6.37 26.71 38.49
N SER A 389 -6.82 27.78 39.15
CA SER A 389 -7.26 29.01 38.49
C SER A 389 -6.07 29.92 38.18
N GLY A 390 -5.65 30.00 36.91
CA GLY A 390 -4.50 30.81 36.51
C GLY A 390 -4.27 30.94 35.00
N TRP A 391 -5.20 31.56 34.27
CA TRP A 391 -5.00 31.94 32.86
C TRP A 391 -4.50 33.39 32.75
N PRO A 392 -3.32 33.65 32.18
CA PRO A 392 -2.98 34.96 31.62
C PRO A 392 -3.60 35.06 30.22
N THR A 393 -4.65 35.87 30.08
CA THR A 393 -5.20 36.23 28.76
C THR A 393 -4.50 37.47 28.23
N ASP A 394 -3.30 37.31 27.66
CA ASP A 394 -2.66 38.36 26.86
C ASP A 394 -2.17 37.81 25.53
N THR A 395 -2.90 38.17 24.48
CA THR A 395 -2.42 38.18 23.10
C THR A 395 -1.56 39.42 22.88
N ASP A 396 -0.30 39.26 22.48
CA ASP A 396 0.41 40.09 21.48
C ASP A 396 1.92 39.80 21.51
N GLY A 397 2.53 39.52 20.34
CA GLY A 397 3.98 39.28 20.18
C GLY A 397 4.35 38.35 19.03
#